data_AF-A0A2N5A7S6-F1
#
_entry.id   AF-A0A2N5A7S6-F1
#
_cell.length_a   1.000
_cell.length_b   1.000
_cell.length_c   1.000
_cell.angle_alpha   90.00
_cell.angle_beta   90.00
_cell.angle_gamma   90.00
#
_symmetry.space_group_name_H-M   'P 1'
#
loop_
_entity.id
_entity.type
_entity.pdbx_description
1 polymer ?
#
loop_
_entity_poly.entity_id
_entity_poly.type
_entity_poly.pdbx_seq_one_letter_code
_entity_poly.pdbx_strand_id
1 'polypeptide(L)'
;MLWSFIAVCFSAWLYVDASYRGPAWRRWVFKPVTLILLLLLAWQAPMFNAISYLVLAGLCASLLGDALTLLPRQRVMYAVGAFFLSHLLYTIWFASQLTLSFFWPLPLGLLVFGALLMAVIWSRLEEMKMPVLTFIGMTLVMVWLAGELWFARPTNT
;
A
#
# COMPACT_ATOMS: atom_id res chain seq x y z
N MET A 1 -19.18 -11.95 -1.44
CA MET A 1 -18.38 -11.33 -2.51
C MET A 1 -18.99 -10.03 -3.03
N LEU A 2 -20.08 -10.05 -3.84
CA LEU A 2 -20.63 -8.82 -4.46
C LEU A 2 -21.08 -7.75 -3.45
N TRP A 3 -21.85 -8.13 -2.42
CA TRP A 3 -22.32 -7.22 -1.38
C TRP A 3 -21.20 -6.55 -0.57
N SER A 4 -20.13 -7.30 -0.27
CA SER A 4 -18.96 -6.79 0.46
C SER A 4 -18.13 -5.83 -0.40
N PHE A 5 -18.01 -6.10 -1.71
CA PHE A 5 -17.37 -5.19 -2.65
C PHE A 5 -18.14 -3.87 -2.78
N ILE A 6 -19.47 -3.95 -2.92
CA ILE A 6 -20.34 -2.76 -2.98
C ILE A 6 -20.22 -1.95 -1.67
N ALA A 7 -20.21 -2.61 -0.51
CA ALA A 7 -20.02 -1.95 0.78
C ALA A 7 -18.66 -1.22 0.89
N VAL A 8 -17.58 -1.83 0.39
CA VAL A 8 -16.26 -1.19 0.31
C VAL A 8 -16.32 0.04 -0.58
N CYS A 9 -16.82 -0.08 -1.82
CA CYS A 9 -16.92 1.04 -2.77
C CYS A 9 -17.79 2.18 -2.23
N PHE A 10 -18.92 1.85 -1.61
CA PHE A 10 -19.83 2.83 -1.02
C PHE A 10 -19.20 3.54 0.19
N SER A 11 -18.51 2.80 1.06
CA SER A 11 -17.77 3.41 2.18
C SER A 11 -16.64 4.31 1.70
N ALA A 12 -15.94 3.93 0.63
CA ALA A 12 -14.87 4.71 0.03
C ALA A 12 -15.42 6.02 -0.56
N TRP A 13 -16.57 5.96 -1.24
CA TRP A 13 -17.26 7.14 -1.75
C TRP A 13 -17.69 8.08 -0.62
N LEU A 14 -18.27 7.54 0.46
CA LEU A 14 -18.64 8.33 1.64
C LEU A 14 -17.43 8.96 2.35
N TYR A 15 -16.29 8.27 2.37
CA TYR A 15 -15.04 8.84 2.90
C TYR A 15 -14.53 10.01 2.04
N VAL A 16 -14.57 9.87 0.72
CA VAL A 16 -14.19 10.95 -0.20
C VAL A 16 -15.12 12.15 -0.03
N ASP A 17 -16.44 11.94 -0.04
CA ASP A 17 -17.41 13.02 0.17
C ASP A 17 -17.25 13.71 1.54
N ALA A 18 -17.03 12.93 2.61
CA ALA A 18 -16.76 13.46 3.94
C ALA A 18 -15.43 14.23 4.03
N SER A 19 -14.43 13.89 3.20
CA SER A 19 -13.15 14.59 3.16
C SER A 19 -13.24 15.96 2.48
N TYR A 20 -14.11 16.09 1.47
CA TYR A 20 -14.32 17.36 0.75
C TYR A 20 -15.34 18.29 1.41
N ARG A 21 -16.35 17.76 2.13
CA ARG A 21 -17.50 18.56 2.60
C ARG A 21 -17.80 18.49 4.10
N GLY A 22 -17.09 17.65 4.87
CA GLY A 22 -17.44 17.35 6.27
C GLY A 22 -16.48 17.91 7.34
N PRO A 23 -16.98 18.19 8.57
CA PRO A 23 -16.15 18.49 9.74
C PRO A 23 -15.19 17.35 10.06
N ALA A 24 -14.00 17.67 10.61
CA ALA A 24 -12.86 16.76 10.76
C ALA A 24 -13.16 15.44 11.50
N TRP A 25 -14.19 15.39 12.35
CA TRP A 25 -14.62 14.17 13.06
C TRP A 25 -15.14 13.07 12.12
N ARG A 26 -15.77 13.45 10.99
CA ARG A 26 -16.32 12.50 10.02
C ARG A 26 -15.19 11.78 9.28
N ARG A 27 -14.07 12.45 9.01
CA ARG A 27 -12.85 11.82 8.48
C ARG A 27 -12.27 10.77 9.43
N TRP A 28 -12.33 10.99 10.74
CA TRP A 28 -11.79 10.07 11.75
C TRP A 28 -12.55 8.74 11.84
N VAL A 29 -13.86 8.73 11.56
CA VAL A 29 -14.68 7.51 11.62
C VAL A 29 -14.67 6.76 10.29
N PHE A 30 -14.77 7.46 9.16
CA PHE A 30 -14.89 6.78 7.86
C PHE A 30 -13.58 6.13 7.39
N LYS A 31 -12.42 6.69 7.75
CA LYS A 31 -11.10 6.12 7.38
C LYS A 31 -10.84 4.72 7.97
N PRO A 32 -11.02 4.48 9.29
CA PRO A 32 -10.88 3.13 9.84
C PRO A 32 -11.98 2.20 9.37
N VAL A 33 -13.22 2.68 9.17
CA VAL A 33 -14.32 1.85 8.68
C VAL A 33 -14.05 1.32 7.27
N THR A 34 -13.60 2.16 6.33
CA THR A 34 -13.25 1.71 4.98
C THR A 34 -12.15 0.66 4.98
N LEU A 35 -11.17 0.81 5.87
CA LEU A 35 -10.05 -0.10 5.98
C LEU A 35 -10.43 -1.43 6.65
N ILE A 36 -11.30 -1.40 7.68
CA ILE A 36 -11.87 -2.62 8.29
C ILE A 36 -12.69 -3.39 7.26
N LEU A 37 -13.47 -2.70 6.42
CA LEU A 37 -14.23 -3.33 5.34
C LEU A 37 -13.31 -3.99 4.30
N LEU A 38 -12.19 -3.35 3.93
CA LEU A 38 -11.17 -3.97 3.08
C LEU A 38 -10.56 -5.22 3.72
N LEU A 39 -10.30 -5.19 5.03
CA LEU A 39 -9.78 -6.34 5.77
C LEU A 39 -10.77 -7.50 5.83
N LEU A 40 -12.05 -7.21 6.08
CA LEU A 40 -13.12 -8.20 6.03
C LEU A 40 -13.32 -8.77 4.62
N LEU A 41 -13.16 -7.94 3.58
CA LEU A 41 -13.21 -8.40 2.20
C LEU A 41 -12.04 -9.33 1.87
N ALA A 42 -10.81 -8.95 2.27
CA ALA A 42 -9.61 -9.77 2.10
C ALA A 42 -9.72 -11.10 2.87
N TRP A 43 -10.34 -11.09 4.05
CA TRP A 43 -10.59 -12.29 4.86
C TRP A 43 -11.57 -13.27 4.20
N GLN A 44 -12.55 -12.77 3.44
CA GLN A 44 -13.51 -13.64 2.72
C GLN A 44 -12.89 -14.34 1.52
N ALA A 45 -11.71 -13.92 1.05
CA ALA A 45 -11.02 -14.61 -0.04
C ALA A 45 -10.58 -16.01 0.45
N PRO A 46 -10.85 -17.09 -0.32
CA PRO A 46 -10.40 -18.43 0.02
C PRO A 46 -8.87 -18.52 -0.11
N MET A 47 -8.18 -18.12 0.94
CA MET A 47 -6.72 -18.04 1.03
C MET A 47 -6.23 -19.25 1.83
N PHE A 48 -5.99 -20.38 1.15
CA PHE A 48 -5.66 -21.66 1.80
C PHE A 48 -4.18 -21.84 2.17
N ASN A 49 -3.32 -20.82 2.01
CA ASN A 49 -1.87 -20.93 2.20
C ASN A 49 -1.33 -19.98 3.27
N ALA A 50 -0.39 -20.45 4.10
CA ALA A 50 0.26 -19.68 5.18
C ALA A 50 0.88 -18.35 4.69
N ILE A 51 1.45 -18.36 3.48
CA ILE A 51 2.06 -17.20 2.83
C ILE A 51 1.00 -16.13 2.50
N SER A 52 -0.25 -16.52 2.25
CA SER A 52 -1.33 -15.60 1.91
C SER A 52 -1.74 -14.70 3.09
N TYR A 53 -1.47 -15.12 4.34
CA TYR A 53 -1.66 -14.28 5.52
C TYR A 53 -0.69 -13.10 5.58
N LEU A 54 0.42 -13.11 4.82
CA LEU A 54 1.30 -11.94 4.70
C LEU A 54 0.57 -10.73 4.10
N VAL A 55 -0.38 -10.96 3.19
CA VAL A 55 -1.21 -9.89 2.62
C VAL A 55 -2.13 -9.30 3.68
N LEU A 56 -2.74 -10.14 4.51
CA LEU A 56 -3.57 -9.68 5.64
C LEU A 56 -2.73 -8.92 6.67
N ALA A 57 -1.54 -9.43 7.01
CA ALA A 57 -0.62 -8.76 7.92
C ALA A 57 -0.12 -7.42 7.34
N GLY A 58 0.16 -7.36 6.04
CA GLY A 58 0.51 -6.14 5.32
C GLY A 58 -0.63 -5.12 5.37
N LEU A 59 -1.87 -5.57 5.21
CA LEU A 59 -3.05 -4.71 5.30
C LEU A 59 -3.21 -4.17 6.72
N CYS A 60 -3.08 -5.01 7.76
CA CYS A 60 -3.05 -4.58 9.15
C CYS A 60 -1.94 -3.54 9.43
N ALA A 61 -0.75 -3.74 8.88
CA ALA A 61 0.35 -2.78 9.03
C ALA A 61 0.05 -1.43 8.36
N SER A 62 -0.56 -1.43 7.16
CA SER A 62 -1.00 -0.19 6.50
C SER A 62 -2.09 0.54 7.29
N LEU A 63 -3.02 -0.22 7.88
CA LEU A 63 -4.07 0.27 8.79
C LEU A 63 -3.48 0.99 10.01
N LEU A 64 -2.48 0.38 10.63
CA LEU A 64 -1.75 0.99 11.75
C LEU A 64 -1.00 2.25 11.31
N GLY A 65 -0.35 2.21 10.14
CA GLY A 65 0.30 3.38 9.56
C GLY A 65 -0.67 4.54 9.36
N ASP A 66 -1.82 4.27 8.75
CA ASP A 66 -2.90 5.25 8.54
C ASP A 66 -3.41 5.84 9.85
N ALA A 67 -3.65 5.01 10.87
CA ALA A 67 -4.04 5.48 12.20
C ALA A 67 -2.97 6.39 12.83
N LEU A 68 -1.68 6.04 12.67
CA LEU A 68 -0.56 6.82 13.18
C LEU A 68 -0.40 8.17 12.45
N THR A 69 -0.77 8.27 11.17
CA THR A 69 -0.76 9.57 10.46
C THR A 69 -1.80 10.57 10.98
N LEU A 70 -2.85 10.09 11.65
CA LEU A 70 -3.87 10.96 12.26
C LEU A 70 -3.41 11.56 13.59
N LEU A 71 -2.31 11.06 14.17
CA LEU A 71 -1.74 11.56 15.41
C LEU A 71 -0.75 12.72 15.16
N PRO A 72 -0.42 13.52 16.18
CA PRO A 72 0.46 14.69 16.04
C PRO A 72 1.81 14.36 15.39
N ARG A 73 2.40 15.37 14.73
CA ARG A 73 3.61 15.36 13.88
C ARG A 73 4.81 14.55 14.39
N GLN A 74 4.88 14.28 15.69
CA GLN A 74 5.92 13.47 16.33
C GLN A 74 5.86 11.96 15.99
N ARG A 75 4.72 11.44 15.51
CA ARG A 75 4.57 10.00 15.19
C ARG A 75 4.68 9.64 13.71
N VAL A 76 4.98 10.62 12.85
CA VAL A 76 5.12 10.40 11.40
C VAL A 76 6.18 9.35 11.10
N MET A 77 7.27 9.29 11.87
CA MET A 77 8.31 8.26 11.69
C MET A 77 7.80 6.84 11.95
N TYR A 78 6.93 6.65 12.94
CA TYR A 78 6.29 5.35 13.20
C TYR A 78 5.29 5.00 12.09
N ALA A 79 4.57 5.98 11.55
CA ALA A 79 3.68 5.76 10.41
C ALA A 79 4.46 5.30 9.16
N VAL A 80 5.58 5.97 8.84
CA VAL A 80 6.49 5.58 7.76
C VAL A 80 7.00 4.15 7.96
N GLY A 81 7.39 3.79 9.19
CA GLY A 81 7.81 2.42 9.52
C GLY A 81 6.70 1.38 9.32
N ALA A 82 5.47 1.69 9.72
CA ALA A 82 4.32 0.80 9.54
C ALA A 82 3.98 0.59 8.04
N PHE A 83 4.02 1.67 7.25
CA PHE A 83 3.85 1.57 5.80
C PHE A 83 5.00 0.81 5.14
N PHE A 84 6.24 1.02 5.58
CA PHE A 84 7.39 0.27 5.11
C PHE A 84 7.21 -1.23 5.36
N LEU A 85 6.80 -1.61 6.58
CA LEU A 85 6.54 -2.99 6.95
C LEU A 85 5.41 -3.60 6.09
N SER A 86 4.36 -2.84 5.81
CA SER A 86 3.28 -3.26 4.90
C SER A 86 3.83 -3.61 3.51
N HIS A 87 4.63 -2.73 2.92
CA HIS A 87 5.25 -2.96 1.61
C HIS A 87 6.21 -4.15 1.63
N LEU A 88 6.92 -4.37 2.73
CA LEU A 88 7.79 -5.54 2.92
C LEU A 88 7.01 -6.85 2.92
N LEU A 89 5.92 -6.92 3.67
CA LEU A 89 5.07 -8.12 3.71
C LEU A 89 4.47 -8.41 2.34
N TYR A 90 4.01 -7.39 1.62
CA TYR A 90 3.56 -7.54 0.24
C TYR A 90 4.66 -7.99 -0.70
N THR A 91 5.86 -7.42 -0.59
CA THR A 91 7.02 -7.79 -1.41
C THR A 91 7.39 -9.25 -1.22
N ILE A 92 7.39 -9.75 0.02
CA ILE A 92 7.65 -11.18 0.31
C ILE A 92 6.58 -12.06 -0.34
N TRP A 93 5.31 -11.65 -0.28
CA TRP A 93 4.23 -12.36 -0.95
C TRP A 93 4.39 -12.37 -2.48
N PHE A 94 4.68 -11.23 -3.10
CA PHE A 94 4.92 -11.16 -4.55
C PHE A 94 6.14 -11.98 -4.96
N ALA A 95 7.23 -11.90 -4.20
CA ALA A 95 8.46 -12.67 -4.41
C ALA A 95 8.20 -14.18 -4.39
N SER A 96 7.31 -14.66 -3.50
CA SER A 96 6.99 -16.09 -3.40
C SER A 96 6.21 -16.64 -4.61
N GLN A 97 5.58 -15.76 -5.38
CA GLN A 97 4.74 -16.10 -6.53
C GLN A 97 5.47 -15.89 -7.88
N LEU A 98 6.68 -15.33 -7.85
CA LEU A 98 7.45 -15.00 -9.03
C LEU A 98 7.95 -16.25 -9.76
N THR A 99 7.73 -16.29 -11.06
CA THR A 99 8.34 -17.25 -11.98
C THR A 99 9.59 -16.64 -12.61
N LEU A 100 10.42 -17.44 -13.29
CA LEU A 100 11.66 -17.01 -13.97
C LEU A 100 11.38 -16.20 -15.25
N SER A 101 10.55 -15.17 -15.16
CA SER A 101 10.36 -14.15 -16.20
C SER A 101 10.83 -12.81 -15.68
N PHE A 102 11.63 -12.11 -16.48
CA PHE A 102 12.23 -10.84 -16.11
C PHE A 102 12.04 -9.82 -17.22
N PHE A 103 11.25 -8.79 -16.96
CA PHE A 103 10.96 -7.72 -17.91
C PHE A 103 11.76 -6.46 -17.58
N TRP A 104 13.02 -6.41 -18.04
CA TRP A 104 13.99 -5.35 -17.76
C TRP A 104 13.54 -3.88 -17.97
N PRO A 105 12.61 -3.53 -18.89
CA PRO A 105 12.19 -2.14 -19.05
C PRO A 105 11.45 -1.59 -17.82
N LEU A 106 10.77 -2.47 -17.06
CA LEU A 106 9.98 -2.07 -15.90
C LEU A 106 10.82 -1.59 -14.71
N PRO A 107 11.83 -2.33 -14.21
CA PRO A 107 12.69 -1.82 -13.16
C PRO A 107 13.43 -0.54 -13.58
N LEU A 108 13.82 -0.42 -14.85
CA LEU A 108 14.48 0.79 -15.36
C LEU A 108 13.54 2.02 -15.34
N GLY A 109 12.31 1.87 -15.80
CA GLY A 109 11.29 2.92 -15.73
C GLY A 109 10.98 3.34 -14.29
N LEU A 110 10.89 2.37 -13.38
CA LEU A 110 10.68 2.62 -11.95
C LEU A 110 11.85 3.37 -11.30
N LEU A 111 13.09 3.03 -11.66
CA LEU A 111 14.27 3.75 -11.16
C LEU A 111 14.30 5.20 -11.63
N VAL A 112 14.01 5.45 -12.91
CA VAL A 112 13.92 6.82 -13.44
C VAL A 112 12.83 7.61 -12.71
N PHE A 113 11.64 7.01 -12.55
CA PHE A 113 10.54 7.65 -11.84
C PHE A 113 10.88 7.92 -10.37
N GLY A 114 11.48 6.95 -9.67
CA GLY A 114 11.92 7.09 -8.29
C GLY A 114 12.96 8.20 -8.11
N ALA A 115 13.94 8.28 -9.01
CA ALA A 115 14.97 9.31 -8.99
C ALA A 115 14.36 10.72 -9.25
N LEU A 116 13.46 10.84 -10.23
CA LEU A 116 12.76 12.09 -10.51
C LEU A 116 11.91 12.53 -9.31
N LEU A 117 11.14 11.61 -8.73
CA LEU A 117 10.32 11.89 -7.55
C LEU A 117 11.21 12.38 -6.41
N MET A 118 12.30 11.67 -6.12
CA MET A 118 13.24 12.05 -5.07
C MET A 118 13.86 13.43 -5.34
N ALA A 119 14.24 13.73 -6.58
CA ALA A 119 14.79 15.03 -6.95
C ALA A 119 13.79 16.19 -6.72
N VAL A 120 12.51 15.99 -7.03
CA VAL A 120 11.45 16.99 -6.84
C VAL A 120 11.22 17.29 -5.35
N ILE A 121 11.23 16.27 -4.49
CA ILE A 121 10.95 16.44 -3.05
C ILE A 121 12.20 16.67 -2.19
N TRP A 122 13.41 16.53 -2.77
CA TRP A 122 14.69 16.56 -2.06
C TRP A 122 14.86 17.79 -1.17
N SER A 123 14.47 18.97 -1.67
CA SER A 123 14.61 20.25 -0.96
C SER A 123 13.64 20.40 0.21
N ARG A 124 12.53 19.65 0.23
CA ARG A 124 11.46 19.76 1.24
C ARG A 124 11.57 18.74 2.38
N LEU A 125 12.43 17.75 2.23
CA LEU A 125 12.52 16.61 3.16
C LEU A 125 13.35 16.87 4.41
N GLU A 126 14.25 17.86 4.40
CA GLU A 126 15.13 18.22 5.53
C GLU A 126 15.76 16.97 6.20
N GLU A 127 15.38 16.65 7.44
CA GLU A 127 15.88 15.50 8.23
C GLU A 127 15.27 14.15 7.81
N MET A 128 14.14 14.14 7.10
CA MET A 128 13.40 12.94 6.70
C MET A 128 13.90 12.31 5.39
N LYS A 129 15.00 12.81 4.81
CA LYS A 129 15.55 12.31 3.54
C LYS A 129 15.87 10.82 3.58
N MET A 130 16.54 10.36 4.62
CA MET A 130 16.96 8.95 4.71
C MET A 130 15.75 8.01 4.88
N PRO A 131 14.81 8.25 5.81
CA PRO A 131 13.61 7.41 5.93
C PRO A 131 12.71 7.42 4.69
N VAL A 132 12.62 8.55 3.99
CA VAL A 132 11.80 8.63 2.77
C VAL A 132 12.49 7.97 1.59
N LEU A 133 13.81 8.08 1.45
CA LEU A 133 14.57 7.37 0.43
C LEU A 133 14.43 5.85 0.58
N THR A 134 14.59 5.34 1.80
CA THR A 134 14.44 3.89 2.06
C THR A 134 13.00 3.44 1.82
N PHE A 135 12.01 4.25 2.20
CA PHE A 135 10.61 3.97 1.91
C PHE A 135 10.32 3.92 0.40
N ILE A 136 10.76 4.92 -0.36
CA ILE A 136 10.59 4.95 -1.83
C ILE A 136 11.26 3.74 -2.45
N GLY A 137 12.50 3.43 -2.08
CA GLY A 137 13.21 2.26 -2.58
C GLY A 137 12.42 0.98 -2.36
N MET A 138 11.85 0.81 -1.17
CA MET A 138 11.04 -0.36 -0.84
C MET A 138 9.73 -0.42 -1.63
N THR A 139 9.05 0.71 -1.80
CA THR A 139 7.86 0.79 -2.65
C THR A 139 8.18 0.45 -4.11
N LEU A 140 9.31 0.92 -4.65
CA LEU A 140 9.74 0.58 -6.00
C LEU A 140 9.99 -0.92 -6.16
N VAL A 141 10.63 -1.56 -5.18
CA VAL A 141 10.84 -3.02 -5.19
C VAL A 141 9.49 -3.74 -5.16
N MET A 142 8.57 -3.34 -4.28
CA MET A 142 7.23 -3.94 -4.23
C MET A 142 6.49 -3.82 -5.56
N VAL A 143 6.48 -2.62 -6.16
CA VAL A 143 5.81 -2.35 -7.44
C VAL A 143 6.48 -3.12 -8.58
N TRP A 144 7.80 -3.27 -8.52
CA TRP A 144 8.53 -4.07 -9.48
C TRP A 144 8.07 -5.54 -9.43
N LEU A 145 8.12 -6.19 -8.27
CA LEU A 145 7.71 -7.59 -8.16
C LEU A 145 6.24 -7.81 -8.52
N ALA A 146 5.37 -6.86 -8.15
CA ALA A 146 3.96 -6.89 -8.54
C ALA A 146 3.77 -6.77 -10.07
N GLY A 147 4.56 -5.90 -10.71
CA GLY A 147 4.58 -5.73 -12.17
C GLY A 147 5.08 -6.97 -12.89
N GLU A 148 6.20 -7.55 -12.45
CA GLU A 148 6.71 -8.80 -13.02
C GLU A 148 5.68 -9.92 -12.90
N LEU A 149 5.01 -10.06 -11.75
CA LEU A 149 3.94 -11.05 -11.59
C LEU A 149 2.78 -10.81 -12.56
N TRP A 150 2.44 -9.56 -12.88
CA TRP A 150 1.41 -9.23 -13.86
C TRP A 150 1.82 -9.63 -15.28
N PHE A 151 3.04 -9.29 -15.70
CA PHE A 151 3.55 -9.64 -17.03
C PHE A 151 3.86 -11.13 -17.18
N ALA A 152 4.18 -11.83 -16.09
CA ALA A 152 4.42 -13.27 -16.06
C ALA A 152 3.14 -14.09 -16.22
N ARG A 153 1.96 -13.52 -15.95
CA ARG A 153 0.70 -14.25 -16.07
C ARG A 153 0.43 -14.55 -17.55
N PRO A 154 0.18 -15.82 -17.91
CA PRO A 154 -0.16 -16.16 -19.27
C PRO A 154 -1.43 -15.42 -19.67
N THR A 155 -1.35 -14.60 -20.71
CA THR A 155 -2.52 -14.08 -21.41
C THR A 155 -3.15 -15.27 -22.12
N ASN A 156 -4.14 -15.91 -21.50
CA ASN A 156 -4.99 -16.87 -22.21
C ASN A 156 -5.74 -16.08 -23.29
N THR A 157 -5.18 -16.04 -24.49
CA THR A 157 -5.87 -15.69 -25.74
C THR A 157 -6.48 -16.95 -26.33
#